data_AF-A0A976D1G5-F1
#
_entry.id   AF-A0A976D1G5-F1
#
_cell.length_a   1.000
_cell.length_b   1.000
_cell.length_c   1.000
_cell.angle_alpha   90.00
_cell.angle_beta   90.00
_cell.angle_gamma   90.00
#
_symmetry.space_group_name_H-M   'P 1'
#
loop_
_entity.id
_entity.type
_entity.pdbx_description
1 polymer ?
#
loop_
_entity_poly.entity_id
_entity_poly.type
_entity_poly.pdbx_seq_one_letter_code
_entity_poly.pdbx_strand_id
1 'polypeptide(L)'
;MKNMADFNDSLFLNQVKTGFMDRFGHAPMAGIQSPGRINLLGEHIDYHGGHVLPAAVDLSLFLAYAPNEFSISRILALDTQEYWEGDLCAATDPIAAAPSWLVYFKGMVQQCLKILAEQGIETKAAQVAQGKN
;
A
#
# COMPACT_ATOMS: atom_id res chain seq x y z
N MET A 1 -4.42 -29.13 -1.39
CA MET A 1 -3.06 -28.70 -1.80
C MET A 1 -3.10 -27.21 -1.96
N LYS A 2 -2.30 -26.42 -1.22
CA LYS A 2 -2.05 -25.01 -1.57
C LYS A 2 -1.20 -25.01 -2.84
N ASN A 3 -1.55 -24.19 -3.83
CA ASN A 3 -0.77 -24.10 -5.07
C ASN A 3 0.52 -23.29 -4.81
N MET A 4 1.44 -23.24 -5.79
CA MET A 4 2.74 -22.57 -5.62
C MET A 4 2.62 -21.05 -5.48
N ALA A 5 1.58 -20.42 -6.04
CA ALA A 5 1.27 -19.01 -5.85
C ALA A 5 0.81 -18.72 -4.41
N ASP A 6 -0.11 -19.53 -3.87
CA ASP A 6 -0.59 -19.42 -2.49
C ASP A 6 0.55 -19.54 -1.45
N PHE A 7 1.56 -20.34 -1.78
CA PHE A 7 2.76 -20.49 -0.95
C PHE A 7 3.64 -19.25 -0.98
N ASN A 8 3.91 -18.71 -2.17
CA ASN A 8 4.70 -17.49 -2.34
C ASN A 8 4.02 -16.28 -1.70
N ASP A 9 2.72 -16.12 -1.88
CA ASP A 9 1.96 -15.02 -1.26
C ASP A 9 2.02 -15.08 0.27
N SER A 10 1.90 -16.29 0.84
CA SER A 10 2.07 -16.48 2.27
C SER A 10 3.50 -16.15 2.74
N LEU A 11 4.52 -16.41 1.92
CA LEU A 11 5.91 -16.08 2.24
C LEU A 11 6.11 -14.56 2.28
N PHE A 12 5.68 -13.83 1.25
CA PHE A 12 5.83 -12.37 1.17
C PHE A 12 4.97 -11.64 2.21
N LEU A 13 3.76 -12.12 2.51
CA LEU A 13 2.96 -11.60 3.62
C LEU A 13 3.68 -11.76 4.97
N ASN A 14 4.37 -12.89 5.19
CA ASN A 14 5.14 -13.09 6.40
C ASN A 14 6.40 -12.20 6.44
N GLN A 15 7.03 -11.94 5.29
CA GLN A 15 8.17 -11.03 5.20
C GLN A 15 7.77 -9.59 5.57
N VAL A 16 6.67 -9.06 5.02
CA VAL A 16 6.21 -7.70 5.38
C VAL A 16 5.79 -7.60 6.84
N LYS A 17 5.17 -8.65 7.41
CA LYS A 17 4.83 -8.69 8.84
C LYS A 17 6.06 -8.76 9.74
N THR A 18 7.08 -9.53 9.35
CA THR A 18 8.35 -9.62 10.09
C THR A 18 9.08 -8.29 10.04
N GLY A 19 9.24 -7.69 8.86
CA GLY A 19 9.86 -6.37 8.70
C GLY A 19 9.11 -5.27 9.44
N PHE A 20 7.77 -5.36 9.51
CA PHE A 20 6.97 -4.49 10.38
C PHE A 20 7.35 -4.66 11.86
N MET A 21 7.34 -5.88 12.38
CA MET A 21 7.66 -6.17 13.78
C MET A 21 9.08 -5.73 14.13
N ASP A 22 10.05 -6.02 13.26
CA ASP A 22 11.45 -5.66 13.47
C ASP A 22 11.65 -4.15 13.54
N ARG A 23 10.91 -3.38 12.72
CA ARG A 23 11.00 -1.92 12.71
C ARG A 23 10.26 -1.27 13.85
N PHE A 24 9.08 -1.79 14.21
CA PHE A 24 8.12 -1.08 15.04
C PHE A 24 7.92 -1.69 16.43
N GLY A 25 8.47 -2.88 16.69
CA GLY A 25 8.48 -3.52 18.00
C GLY A 25 7.14 -4.13 18.43
N HIS A 26 6.15 -4.20 17.55
CA HIS A 26 4.85 -4.83 17.82
C HIS A 26 4.27 -5.48 16.57
N ALA A 27 3.28 -6.36 16.76
CA ALA A 27 2.61 -7.04 15.66
C ALA A 27 1.78 -6.05 14.81
N PRO A 28 1.73 -6.21 13.48
CA PRO A 28 0.80 -5.46 12.63
C PRO A 28 -0.65 -5.92 12.88
N MET A 29 -1.60 -5.03 12.63
CA MET A 29 -3.04 -5.32 12.71
C MET A 29 -3.47 -6.28 11.60
N ALA A 30 -2.95 -6.08 10.38
CA ALA A 30 -3.26 -6.94 9.24
C ALA A 30 -2.14 -6.90 8.20
N GLY A 31 -2.14 -7.94 7.34
CA GLY A 31 -1.38 -7.96 6.09
C GLY A 31 -2.34 -7.93 4.91
N ILE A 32 -2.00 -7.19 3.85
CA ILE A 32 -2.80 -7.03 2.63
C ILE A 32 -1.91 -7.35 1.43
N GLN A 33 -2.52 -7.90 0.39
CA GLN A 33 -1.91 -8.14 -0.91
C GLN A 33 -2.76 -7.46 -2.00
N SER A 34 -2.11 -6.85 -2.98
CA SER A 34 -2.73 -6.31 -4.18
C SER A 34 -1.95 -6.75 -5.42
N PRO A 35 -2.52 -7.61 -6.29
CA PRO A 35 -1.83 -8.06 -7.49
C PRO A 35 -1.73 -6.95 -8.53
N GLY A 36 -0.65 -6.99 -9.30
CA GLY A 36 -0.54 -6.31 -10.58
C GLY A 36 -1.47 -6.94 -11.61
N ARG A 37 -1.51 -6.33 -12.80
CA ARG A 37 -2.30 -6.84 -13.92
C ARG A 37 -1.52 -6.83 -15.21
N ILE A 38 -1.94 -7.69 -16.12
CA ILE A 38 -1.71 -7.56 -17.56
C ILE A 38 -3.06 -7.32 -18.24
N ASN A 39 -3.06 -6.56 -19.33
CA ASN A 39 -4.23 -6.47 -20.20
C ASN A 39 -4.08 -7.47 -21.33
N LEU A 40 -5.07 -8.35 -21.50
CA LEU A 40 -5.09 -9.30 -22.61
C LEU A 40 -5.67 -8.66 -23.87
N LEU A 41 -6.69 -7.81 -23.70
CA LEU A 41 -7.35 -7.05 -24.77
C LEU A 41 -7.84 -5.69 -24.26
N GLY A 42 -7.94 -4.73 -25.18
CA GLY A 42 -8.51 -3.41 -24.91
C GLY A 42 -7.49 -2.36 -24.44
N GLU A 43 -6.31 -2.31 -25.06
CA GLU A 43 -5.38 -1.20 -24.83
C GLU A 43 -5.97 0.12 -25.33
N HIS A 44 -5.76 1.20 -24.56
CA HIS A 44 -6.12 2.58 -24.90
C HIS A 44 -7.61 2.89 -25.11
N ILE A 45 -8.52 1.99 -24.72
CA ILE A 45 -9.97 2.21 -24.87
C ILE A 45 -10.71 2.37 -23.54
N ASP A 46 -10.08 2.05 -22.42
CA ASP A 46 -10.66 2.18 -21.08
C ASP A 46 -11.02 3.63 -20.75
N TYR A 47 -10.13 4.58 -21.03
CA TYR A 47 -10.40 6.01 -20.81
C TYR A 47 -11.40 6.62 -21.80
N HIS A 48 -11.85 5.86 -22.80
CA HIS A 48 -12.94 6.21 -23.71
C HIS A 48 -14.26 5.48 -23.38
N GLY A 49 -14.33 4.75 -22.26
CA GLY A 49 -15.51 3.98 -21.86
C GLY A 49 -15.65 2.64 -22.59
N GLY A 50 -14.61 2.17 -23.27
CA GLY A 50 -14.56 0.84 -23.87
C GLY A 50 -14.37 -0.28 -22.84
N HIS A 51 -14.75 -1.50 -23.22
CA HIS A 51 -14.54 -2.69 -22.39
C HIS A 51 -13.09 -3.20 -22.51
N VAL A 52 -12.53 -3.65 -21.40
CA VAL A 52 -11.17 -4.23 -21.34
C VAL A 52 -11.21 -5.63 -20.73
N LEU A 53 -10.21 -6.46 -21.07
CA LEU A 53 -10.05 -7.80 -20.53
C LEU A 53 -8.70 -7.93 -19.81
N PRO A 54 -8.58 -7.45 -18.56
CA PRO A 54 -7.38 -7.63 -17.75
C PRO A 54 -7.36 -9.00 -17.08
N ALA A 55 -6.16 -9.44 -16.71
CA ALA A 55 -5.92 -10.57 -15.82
C ALA A 55 -4.92 -10.17 -14.73
N ALA A 56 -5.18 -10.60 -13.50
CA ALA A 56 -4.20 -10.48 -12.41
C ALA A 56 -2.97 -11.34 -12.72
N VAL A 57 -1.80 -10.88 -12.31
CA VAL A 57 -0.53 -11.63 -12.43
C VAL A 57 0.02 -11.96 -11.05
N ASP A 58 0.95 -12.92 -10.99
CA ASP A 58 1.60 -13.37 -9.77
C ASP A 58 2.63 -12.38 -9.20
N LEU A 59 2.63 -11.12 -9.68
CA LEU A 59 3.41 -10.00 -9.13
C LEU A 59 2.49 -9.11 -8.31
N SER A 60 2.80 -8.88 -7.04
CA SER A 60 1.92 -8.21 -6.09
C SER A 60 2.67 -7.21 -5.21
N LEU A 61 1.95 -6.20 -4.75
CA LEU A 61 2.34 -5.38 -3.61
C LEU A 61 1.80 -6.00 -2.33
N PHE A 62 2.65 -6.08 -1.31
CA PHE A 62 2.32 -6.59 0.01
C PHE A 62 2.52 -5.48 1.04
N LEU A 63 1.58 -5.41 1.99
CA LEU A 63 1.56 -4.38 3.04
C LEU A 63 1.26 -5.04 4.38
N ALA A 64 1.98 -4.65 5.43
CA ALA A 64 1.60 -4.88 6.82
C ALA A 64 1.41 -3.52 7.51
N TYR A 65 0.33 -3.36 8.28
CA TYR A 65 0.00 -2.06 8.85
C TYR A 65 -0.65 -2.16 10.23
N ALA A 66 -0.55 -1.08 10.99
CA ALA A 66 -1.30 -0.86 12.23
C ALA A 66 -1.50 0.65 12.47
N PRO A 67 -2.56 1.07 13.17
CA PRO A 67 -2.64 2.44 13.68
C PRO A 67 -1.46 2.69 14.64
N ASN A 68 -1.06 3.95 14.79
CA ASN A 68 -0.03 4.34 15.72
C ASN A 68 -0.50 5.47 16.65
N GLU A 69 0.19 5.64 17.78
CA GLU A 69 -0.15 6.65 18.81
C GLU A 69 0.45 8.04 18.54
N PHE A 70 1.15 8.20 17.40
CA PHE A 70 1.75 9.46 16.98
C PHE A 70 0.83 10.20 16.02
N SER A 71 1.05 11.50 15.86
CA SER A 71 0.35 12.31 14.87
C SER A 71 0.90 12.15 13.45
N ILE A 72 1.95 11.34 13.27
CA ILE A 72 2.62 11.13 11.97
C ILE A 72 2.60 9.66 11.56
N SER A 73 2.44 9.44 10.27
CA SER A 73 2.55 8.12 9.68
C SER A 73 4.01 7.76 9.45
N ARG A 74 4.31 6.45 9.51
CA ARG A 74 5.67 5.92 9.41
C ARG A 74 5.65 4.74 8.45
N ILE A 75 6.40 4.84 7.36
CA ILE A 75 6.32 3.89 6.24
C ILE A 75 7.70 3.37 5.92
N LEU A 76 7.85 2.04 5.93
CA LEU A 76 9.06 1.32 5.57
C LEU A 76 8.88 0.61 4.23
N ALA A 77 9.75 0.88 3.27
CA ALA A 77 9.90 0.10 2.04
C ALA A 77 10.97 -0.98 2.26
N LEU A 78 10.58 -2.25 2.35
CA LEU A 78 11.49 -3.35 2.64
C LEU A 78 12.44 -3.65 1.48
N ASP A 79 11.99 -3.47 0.25
CA ASP A 79 12.79 -3.76 -0.94
C ASP A 79 14.02 -2.83 -1.05
N THR A 80 13.87 -1.57 -0.63
CA THR A 80 14.93 -0.54 -0.71
C THR A 80 15.50 -0.15 0.66
N GLN A 81 14.92 -0.66 1.76
CA GLN A 81 15.19 -0.23 3.13
C GLN A 81 14.99 1.27 3.36
N GLU A 82 14.25 1.95 2.48
CA GLU A 82 13.91 3.35 2.64
C GLU A 82 12.80 3.52 3.68
N TYR A 83 12.90 4.61 4.44
CA TYR A 83 11.99 4.90 5.51
C TYR A 83 11.51 6.35 5.42
N TRP A 84 10.21 6.53 5.62
CA TRP A 84 9.58 7.84 5.56
C TRP A 84 8.72 8.07 6.81
N GLU A 85 8.76 9.30 7.31
CA GLU A 85 7.84 9.78 8.34
C GLU A 85 7.22 11.11 7.90
N GLY A 86 5.95 11.29 8.23
CA GLY A 86 5.27 12.55 7.99
C GLY A 86 3.76 12.44 8.16
N ASP A 87 3.10 13.57 8.06
CA ASP A 87 1.65 13.61 8.15
C ASP A 87 1.04 13.19 6.80
N LEU A 88 0.70 11.90 6.70
CA LEU A 88 -0.02 11.35 5.54
C LEU A 88 -1.46 11.87 5.46
N CYS A 89 -1.98 12.42 6.56
CA CYS A 89 -3.32 12.97 6.69
C CYS A 89 -3.41 14.47 6.38
N ALA A 90 -2.27 15.17 6.34
CA ALA A 90 -2.22 16.57 5.92
C ALA A 90 -2.54 16.70 4.42
N ALA A 91 -3.75 17.17 4.11
CA ALA A 91 -4.20 17.43 2.74
C ALA A 91 -3.39 18.52 2.01
N THR A 92 -2.62 19.33 2.75
CA THR A 92 -1.84 20.45 2.22
C THR A 92 -0.39 20.10 1.90
N ASP A 93 0.10 18.94 2.35
CA ASP A 93 1.49 18.54 2.10
C ASP A 93 1.66 18.05 0.66
N PRO A 94 2.52 18.69 -0.17
CA PRO A 94 2.65 18.33 -1.58
C PRO A 94 3.00 16.86 -1.77
N ILE A 95 2.21 16.17 -2.61
CA ILE A 95 2.48 14.77 -2.97
C ILE A 95 3.86 14.66 -3.63
N ALA A 96 4.21 15.63 -4.48
CA ALA A 96 5.47 15.66 -5.23
C ALA A 96 6.72 15.84 -4.35
N ALA A 97 6.57 16.22 -3.09
CA ALA A 97 7.68 16.31 -2.14
C ALA A 97 8.02 14.96 -1.48
N ALA A 98 7.18 13.94 -1.66
CA ALA A 98 7.46 12.59 -1.15
C ALA A 98 8.52 11.87 -2.01
N PRO A 99 9.25 10.89 -1.46
CA PRO A 99 10.06 9.97 -2.24
C PRO A 99 9.25 9.36 -3.38
N SER A 100 9.88 9.13 -4.54
CA SER A 100 9.19 8.70 -5.77
C SER A 100 8.35 7.43 -5.58
N TRP A 101 8.83 6.47 -4.78
CA TRP A 101 8.12 5.24 -4.47
C TRP A 101 6.85 5.47 -3.62
N LEU A 102 6.80 6.56 -2.86
CA LEU A 102 5.70 6.89 -1.94
C LEU A 102 4.63 7.79 -2.59
N VAL A 103 4.97 8.51 -3.66
CA VAL A 103 4.08 9.46 -4.36
C VAL A 103 2.70 8.85 -4.66
N TYR A 104 2.64 7.63 -5.19
CA TYR A 104 1.38 6.94 -5.50
C TYR A 104 0.56 6.64 -4.25
N PHE A 105 1.20 6.08 -3.22
CA PHE A 105 0.53 5.72 -1.97
C PHE A 105 0.01 6.96 -1.23
N LYS A 106 0.82 8.03 -1.16
CA LYS A 106 0.43 9.31 -0.55
C LYS A 106 -0.76 9.95 -1.28
N GLY A 107 -0.74 9.99 -2.62
CA GLY A 107 -1.85 10.55 -3.39
C GLY A 107 -3.17 9.78 -3.21
N MET A 108 -3.10 8.44 -3.23
CA MET A 108 -4.24 7.57 -2.93
C MET A 108 -4.81 7.85 -1.54
N VAL A 109 -3.96 7.84 -0.52
CA VAL A 109 -4.39 8.05 0.87
C VAL A 109 -5.00 9.43 1.05
N GLN A 110 -4.36 10.51 0.58
CA GLN A 110 -4.92 11.86 0.68
C GLN A 110 -6.31 11.97 0.04
N GLN A 111 -6.52 11.33 -1.13
CA GLN A 111 -7.83 11.33 -1.78
C GLN A 111 -8.88 10.53 -0.98
N CYS A 112 -8.52 9.36 -0.43
CA CYS A 112 -9.40 8.59 0.45
C CYS A 112 -9.77 9.39 1.71
N LEU A 113 -8.79 10.04 2.34
CA LEU A 113 -9.01 10.84 3.55
C LEU A 113 -9.93 12.03 3.31
N LYS A 114 -9.86 12.66 2.14
CA LYS A 114 -10.81 13.71 1.74
C LYS A 114 -12.25 13.19 1.72
N ILE A 115 -12.47 12.02 1.09
CA ILE A 115 -13.80 11.40 1.01
C ILE A 115 -14.30 10.99 2.41
N LEU A 116 -13.43 10.42 3.24
CA LEU A 116 -13.77 10.02 4.61
C LEU A 116 -14.11 11.24 5.49
N ALA A 117 -13.37 12.34 5.34
CA ALA A 117 -13.65 13.59 6.06
C ALA A 117 -15.01 14.20 5.66
N GLU A 118 -15.38 14.16 4.37
CA GLU A 118 -16.71 14.57 3.90
C GLU A 118 -17.85 13.72 4.51
N GLN A 119 -17.54 12.49 4.93
CA GLN A 119 -18.47 11.58 5.61
C GLN A 119 -18.39 11.69 7.15
N GLY A 120 -17.56 12.57 7.70
CA GLY A 120 -17.37 12.74 9.15
C GLY A 120 -16.65 11.56 9.82
N ILE A 121 -15.89 10.76 9.07
CA ILE A 121 -15.14 9.63 9.59
C ILE A 121 -13.75 10.11 10.04
N GLU A 122 -13.47 9.97 11.34
CA GLU A 122 -12.14 10.25 11.89
C GLU A 122 -11.12 9.21 11.45
N THR A 123 -9.88 9.65 11.24
CA THR A 123 -8.77 8.80 10.81
C THR A 123 -7.55 9.01 11.70
N LYS A 124 -6.67 8.02 11.74
CA LYS A 124 -5.46 8.03 12.55
C LYS A 124 -4.23 7.79 11.68
N ALA A 125 -3.09 8.30 12.12
CA ALA A 125 -1.82 7.95 11.51
C ALA A 125 -1.54 6.45 11.65
N ALA A 126 -0.78 5.91 10.69
CA ALA A 126 -0.49 4.49 10.62
C ALA A 126 1.00 4.21 10.50
N GLN A 127 1.42 3.08 11.03
CA GLN A 127 2.68 2.45 10.66
C GLN A 127 2.42 1.45 9.54
N VAL A 128 3.31 1.42 8.55
CA VAL A 128 3.20 0.55 7.39
C VAL A 128 4.58 -0.01 7.03
N ALA A 129 4.66 -1.30 6.75
CA ALA A 129 5.78 -1.93 6.05
C ALA A 129 5.27 -2.48 4.71
N GLN A 130 6.00 -2.21 3.64
CA GLN A 130 5.60 -2.55 2.27
C GLN A 130 6.73 -3.22 1.50
N GLY A 131 6.39 -4.10 0.57
CA GLY A 131 7.33 -4.73 -0.36
C GLY A 131 6.61 -5.43 -1.51
N LYS A 132 7.36 -5.96 -2.47
CA LYS A 132 6.83 -6.70 -3.63
C LYS A 132 7.65 -7.94 -3.94
N ASN A 133 7.08 -8.82 -4.75
CA ASN A 133 7.78 -9.98 -5.30
C ASN A 133 8.20 -9.80 -6.77
#